data_AF-A0A5E6N6R6-F1
#
_entry.id   AF-A0A5E6N6R6-F1
#
_cell.length_a   1.000
_cell.length_b   1.000
_cell.length_c   1.000
_cell.angle_alpha   90.00
_cell.angle_beta   90.00
_cell.angle_gamma   90.00
#
_symmetry.space_group_name_H-M   'P 1'
#
loop_
_entity.id
_entity.type
_entity.pdbx_description
1 polymer ?
#
loop_
_entity_poly.entity_id
_entity_poly.type
_entity_poly.pdbx_seq_one_letter_code
_entity_poly.pdbx_strand_id
1 'polypeptide(L)'
;KSTNNTFAKQVVDSWANADWFTSKNELPKEIKLTVFRVDGEINTDDLSPATEAWSRPDIPLHAQSMLVKKMDSPLKTIAQLKEKGLPLAFVGDVVGTGSSRKSAINSVLWHMGNDIDYVPNKRGGGVVLGGNIAPIFFNTAQDSGALPIECDVSKMQMGDEITLYPYEGKIINANGETISTFKLTPNTIPDEVRAGGRIPLIIGRGLSDKTRFDLDLSVSDIFLRPKDVTNSDAGYTLAQKIVGKACGVEGVRPNTYCEPRMTTVGSQDTTGAMTRDELKS
;
A
#
# COMPACT_ATOMS: atom_id res chain seq x y z
N LYS A 1 -41.15 5.57 9.12
CA LYS A 1 -40.53 5.87 10.43
C LYS A 1 -39.09 6.38 10.34
N SER A 2 -38.31 6.13 9.27
CA SER A 2 -36.92 6.62 9.16
C SER A 2 -36.77 8.03 8.57
N THR A 3 -37.80 8.59 7.92
CA THR A 3 -37.70 9.85 7.15
C THR A 3 -37.27 11.08 7.94
N ASN A 4 -37.50 11.10 9.27
CA ASN A 4 -37.16 12.23 10.16
C ASN A 4 -36.18 11.84 11.29
N ASN A 5 -35.43 10.74 11.14
CA ASN A 5 -34.45 10.36 12.15
C ASN A 5 -33.18 11.22 12.01
N THR A 6 -32.95 12.09 12.98
CA THR A 6 -31.82 13.03 12.99
C THR A 6 -30.47 12.33 13.06
N PHE A 7 -30.36 11.21 13.78
CA PHE A 7 -29.12 10.43 13.87
C PHE A 7 -28.80 9.72 12.56
N ALA A 8 -29.82 9.18 11.87
CA ALA A 8 -29.63 8.60 10.54
C ALA A 8 -29.16 9.67 9.54
N LYS A 9 -29.75 10.87 9.59
CA LYS A 9 -29.31 12.00 8.78
C LYS A 9 -27.85 12.39 9.06
N GLN A 10 -27.44 12.45 10.34
CA GLN A 10 -26.05 12.74 10.71
C GLN A 10 -25.05 11.74 10.11
N VAL A 11 -25.36 10.44 10.13
CA VAL A 11 -24.49 9.41 9.53
C VAL A 11 -24.40 9.58 8.01
N VAL A 12 -25.54 9.81 7.35
CA VAL A 12 -25.62 10.04 5.90
C VAL A 12 -24.85 11.30 5.49
N ASP A 13 -25.02 12.40 6.23
CA ASP A 13 -24.30 13.65 5.99
C ASP A 13 -22.78 13.45 6.21
N SER A 14 -22.39 12.65 7.22
CA SER A 14 -20.99 12.30 7.50
C SER A 14 -20.34 11.49 6.37
N TRP A 15 -21.07 10.53 5.79
CA TRP A 15 -20.60 9.81 4.60
C TRP A 15 -20.49 10.71 3.38
N ALA A 16 -21.46 11.60 3.16
CA ALA A 16 -21.45 12.55 2.04
C ALA A 16 -20.29 13.56 2.12
N ASN A 17 -19.89 13.93 3.34
CA ASN A 17 -18.77 14.85 3.62
C ASN A 17 -17.41 14.15 3.76
N ALA A 18 -17.39 12.82 3.66
CA ALA A 18 -16.19 12.00 3.80
C ALA A 18 -15.44 12.18 5.14
N ASP A 19 -16.17 12.34 6.25
CA ASP A 19 -15.55 12.53 7.58
C ASP A 19 -14.64 11.35 7.97
N TRP A 20 -14.98 10.13 7.51
CA TRP A 20 -14.18 8.92 7.73
C TRP A 20 -12.77 9.00 7.14
N PHE A 21 -12.58 9.86 6.14
CA PHE A 21 -11.32 10.12 5.45
C PHE A 21 -10.65 11.40 5.97
N THR A 22 -11.41 12.49 6.11
CA THR A 22 -10.87 13.79 6.52
C THR A 22 -10.42 13.81 7.98
N SER A 23 -10.99 12.96 8.84
CA SER A 23 -10.54 12.77 10.23
C SER A 23 -9.21 12.04 10.37
N LYS A 24 -8.73 11.36 9.32
CA LYS A 24 -7.42 10.69 9.30
C LYS A 24 -6.31 11.67 8.94
N ASN A 25 -5.12 11.44 9.49
CA ASN A 25 -3.92 12.22 9.20
C ASN A 25 -3.53 12.11 7.73
N GLU A 26 -3.22 13.25 7.12
CA GLU A 26 -2.66 13.30 5.77
C GLU A 26 -1.26 12.67 5.73
N LEU A 27 -0.87 12.19 4.56
CA LEU A 27 0.51 11.79 4.31
C LEU A 27 1.42 13.00 4.63
N PRO A 28 2.43 12.85 5.52
CA PRO A 28 3.27 13.98 5.88
C PRO A 28 4.04 14.53 4.67
N LYS A 29 4.27 15.85 4.67
CA LYS A 29 5.10 16.50 3.63
C LYS A 29 6.57 16.10 3.71
N GLU A 30 7.01 15.71 4.90
CA GLU A 30 8.36 15.29 5.23
C GLU A 30 8.29 14.08 6.15
N ILE A 31 9.07 13.03 5.86
CA ILE A 31 9.16 11.82 6.67
C ILE A 31 10.63 11.50 6.88
N LYS A 32 11.09 11.55 8.14
CA LYS A 32 12.44 11.15 8.54
C LYS A 32 12.49 9.66 8.80
N LEU A 33 13.45 8.97 8.21
CA LEU A 33 13.53 7.52 8.19
C LEU A 33 14.96 7.06 8.42
N THR A 34 15.11 5.90 9.06
CA THR A 34 16.37 5.14 9.09
C THR A 34 16.29 4.01 8.08
N VAL A 35 17.31 3.89 7.23
CA VAL A 35 17.37 2.88 6.18
C VAL A 35 17.65 1.49 6.77
N PHE A 36 16.78 0.52 6.48
CA PHE A 36 17.07 -0.90 6.59
C PHE A 36 17.26 -1.47 5.18
N ARG A 37 18.52 -1.63 4.75
CA ARG A 37 18.87 -2.03 3.39
C ARG A 37 19.15 -3.52 3.27
N VAL A 38 18.64 -4.15 2.22
CA VAL A 38 18.98 -5.51 1.83
C VAL A 38 19.46 -5.50 0.38
N ASP A 39 20.69 -5.92 0.15
CA ASP A 39 21.32 -5.86 -1.17
C ASP A 39 20.78 -6.95 -2.13
N GLY A 40 20.73 -6.60 -3.41
CA GLY A 40 20.34 -7.48 -4.50
C GLY A 40 18.82 -7.67 -4.62
N GLU A 41 18.45 -8.81 -5.21
CA GLU A 41 17.05 -9.20 -5.39
C GLU A 41 16.49 -9.84 -4.12
N ILE A 42 15.41 -9.30 -3.58
CA ILE A 42 14.68 -9.82 -2.41
C ILE A 42 13.43 -10.53 -2.91
N ASN A 43 13.44 -11.85 -2.83
CA ASN A 43 12.29 -12.67 -3.18
C ASN A 43 11.26 -12.68 -2.03
N THR A 44 9.98 -12.90 -2.32
CA THR A 44 8.97 -13.09 -1.27
C THR A 44 9.26 -14.28 -0.35
N ASP A 45 10.03 -15.29 -0.80
CA ASP A 45 10.51 -16.38 0.07
C ASP A 45 11.57 -15.91 1.08
N ASP A 46 12.36 -14.88 0.77
CA ASP A 46 13.31 -14.30 1.73
C ASP A 46 12.57 -13.61 2.89
N LEU A 47 11.41 -13.02 2.61
CA LEU A 47 10.57 -12.32 3.59
C LEU A 47 9.57 -13.25 4.31
N SER A 48 9.18 -14.34 3.64
CA SER A 48 8.22 -15.34 4.10
C SER A 48 8.60 -16.73 3.58
N PRO A 49 9.53 -17.41 4.26
CA PRO A 49 10.06 -18.70 3.83
C PRO A 49 8.97 -19.76 3.66
N ALA A 50 9.04 -20.55 2.59
CA ALA A 50 8.10 -21.65 2.36
C ALA A 50 8.09 -22.70 3.48
N THR A 51 9.23 -22.91 4.16
CA THR A 51 9.33 -23.82 5.32
C THR A 51 8.49 -23.37 6.50
N GLU A 52 8.21 -22.07 6.61
CA GLU A 52 7.39 -21.46 7.66
C GLU A 52 5.97 -21.14 7.18
N ALA A 53 5.50 -21.75 6.09
CA ALA A 53 4.18 -21.46 5.54
C ALA A 53 3.02 -21.73 6.53
N TRP A 54 3.23 -22.68 7.45
CA TRP A 54 2.25 -23.06 8.47
C TRP A 54 1.95 -21.95 9.48
N SER A 55 2.91 -21.05 9.75
CA SER A 55 2.77 -19.97 10.73
C SER A 55 2.22 -18.67 10.15
N ARG A 56 2.06 -18.57 8.82
CA ARG A 56 1.63 -17.34 8.12
C ARG A 56 0.40 -16.60 8.70
N PRO A 57 -0.64 -17.28 9.22
CA PRO A 57 -1.78 -16.60 9.83
C PRO A 57 -1.44 -15.89 11.15
N ASP A 58 -0.42 -16.35 11.87
CA ASP A 58 0.10 -15.71 13.07
C ASP A 58 1.23 -14.75 12.67
N ILE A 59 0.87 -13.50 12.35
CA ILE A 59 1.80 -12.49 11.83
C ILE A 59 3.00 -12.26 12.77
N PRO A 60 2.83 -12.03 14.09
CA PRO A 60 3.96 -11.86 15.00
C PRO A 60 4.93 -13.04 15.02
N LEU A 61 4.40 -14.27 15.01
CA LEU A 61 5.20 -15.48 14.99
C LEU A 61 5.91 -15.65 13.65
N HIS A 62 5.19 -15.52 12.53
CA HIS A 62 5.75 -15.69 11.20
C HIS A 62 6.83 -14.67 10.89
N ALA A 63 6.66 -13.43 11.33
CA ALA A 63 7.62 -12.35 11.15
C ALA A 63 8.98 -12.61 11.82
N GLN A 64 9.08 -13.57 12.74
CA GLN A 64 10.37 -14.00 13.31
C GLN A 64 11.28 -14.68 12.28
N SER A 65 10.71 -15.21 11.19
CA SER A 65 11.45 -15.91 10.13
C SER A 65 11.91 -15.00 8.98
N MET A 66 11.63 -13.69 9.06
CA MET A 66 11.95 -12.74 8.01
C MET A 66 13.47 -12.64 7.79
N LEU A 67 13.93 -12.82 6.55
CA LEU A 67 15.31 -12.67 6.06
C LEU A 67 16.36 -13.62 6.65
N VAL A 68 15.97 -14.65 7.40
CA VAL A 68 16.91 -15.57 8.09
C VAL A 68 17.84 -16.34 7.16
N LYS A 69 17.48 -16.49 5.87
CA LYS A 69 18.33 -17.14 4.85
C LYS A 69 19.25 -16.16 4.10
N LYS A 70 18.99 -14.86 4.22
CA LYS A 70 19.67 -13.80 3.46
C LYS A 70 20.57 -12.93 4.33
N MET A 71 20.30 -12.91 5.64
CA MET A 71 21.04 -12.13 6.63
C MET A 71 21.27 -12.99 7.89
N ASP A 72 22.44 -12.85 8.51
CA ASP A 72 22.80 -13.64 9.69
C ASP A 72 21.97 -13.28 10.94
N SER A 73 21.58 -12.01 11.10
CA SER A 73 20.88 -11.53 12.30
C SER A 73 19.90 -10.38 12.01
N PRO A 74 18.93 -10.56 11.09
CA PRO A 74 18.07 -9.48 10.59
C PRO A 74 17.28 -8.79 11.71
N LEU A 75 16.71 -9.56 12.64
CA LEU A 75 15.89 -8.99 13.73
C LEU A 75 16.71 -8.20 14.74
N LYS A 76 17.96 -8.63 14.99
CA LYS A 76 18.89 -7.90 15.87
C LYS A 76 19.27 -6.57 15.22
N THR A 77 19.56 -6.57 13.92
CA THR A 77 19.84 -5.35 13.17
C THR A 77 18.63 -4.39 13.20
N ILE A 78 17.42 -4.90 12.99
CA ILE A 78 16.18 -4.10 13.11
C ILE A 78 16.06 -3.48 14.51
N ALA A 79 16.28 -4.26 15.57
CA ALA A 79 16.21 -3.76 16.93
C ALA A 79 17.24 -2.63 17.19
N GLN A 80 18.49 -2.82 16.75
CA GLN A 80 19.55 -1.82 16.88
C GLN A 80 19.23 -0.53 16.11
N LEU A 81 18.68 -0.63 14.90
CA LEU A 81 18.33 0.57 14.13
C LEU A 81 17.15 1.33 14.74
N LYS A 82 16.21 0.63 15.39
CA LYS A 82 15.10 1.27 16.11
C LYS A 82 15.57 2.10 17.30
N GLU A 83 16.73 1.82 17.88
CA GLU A 83 17.31 2.63 18.97
C GLU A 83 17.61 4.07 18.53
N LYS A 84 17.73 4.33 17.21
CA LYS A 84 17.87 5.69 16.67
C LYS A 84 16.60 6.55 16.81
N GLY A 85 15.45 5.94 17.12
CA GLY A 85 14.18 6.66 17.37
C GLY A 85 13.43 7.12 16.12
N LEU A 86 13.96 6.90 14.92
CA LEU A 86 13.25 7.14 13.66
C LEU A 86 12.58 5.86 13.14
N PRO A 87 11.43 5.97 12.44
CA PRO A 87 10.83 4.84 11.73
C PRO A 87 11.79 4.24 10.70
N LEU A 88 11.68 2.93 10.45
CA LEU A 88 12.51 2.24 9.48
C LEU A 88 11.87 2.29 8.08
N ALA A 89 12.71 2.47 7.05
CA ALA A 89 12.35 2.24 5.66
C ALA A 89 12.96 0.92 5.18
N PHE A 90 12.16 0.03 4.58
CA PHE A 90 12.69 -1.16 3.93
C PHE A 90 13.24 -0.79 2.56
N VAL A 91 14.53 -1.01 2.32
CA VAL A 91 15.22 -0.60 1.09
C VAL A 91 15.85 -1.80 0.40
N GLY A 92 15.68 -1.93 -0.91
CA GLY A 92 16.33 -2.98 -1.71
C GLY A 92 16.48 -2.65 -3.19
N ASP A 93 17.41 -3.31 -3.87
CA ASP A 93 17.65 -3.05 -5.30
C ASP A 93 16.48 -3.57 -6.16
N VAL A 94 16.05 -4.82 -5.92
CA VAL A 94 14.84 -5.41 -6.51
C VAL A 94 14.00 -6.04 -5.40
N VAL A 95 12.75 -5.63 -5.24
CA VAL A 95 11.93 -6.00 -4.07
C VAL A 95 10.69 -6.80 -4.46
N GLY A 96 10.47 -7.91 -3.77
CA GLY A 96 9.19 -8.62 -3.75
C GLY A 96 8.93 -9.51 -4.96
N THR A 97 9.98 -9.96 -5.64
CA THR A 97 9.85 -10.91 -6.76
C THR A 97 9.33 -12.27 -6.27
N GLY A 98 8.80 -13.07 -7.19
CA GLY A 98 8.31 -14.42 -6.89
C GLY A 98 6.81 -14.47 -6.58
N SER A 99 6.42 -15.42 -5.76
CA SER A 99 5.00 -15.77 -5.57
C SER A 99 4.22 -14.72 -4.79
N SER A 100 2.93 -14.57 -5.11
CA SER A 100 1.99 -13.74 -4.35
C SER A 100 1.77 -14.31 -2.96
N ARG A 101 2.38 -13.67 -1.95
CA ARG A 101 2.28 -14.07 -0.54
C ARG A 101 2.17 -12.84 0.34
N LYS A 102 0.95 -12.55 0.82
CA LYS A 102 0.68 -11.43 1.73
C LYS A 102 1.51 -11.49 3.02
N SER A 103 1.88 -12.69 3.46
CA SER A 103 2.79 -12.89 4.60
C SER A 103 4.14 -12.18 4.45
N ALA A 104 4.66 -12.00 3.24
CA ALA A 104 5.92 -11.29 3.01
C ALA A 104 5.83 -9.81 3.42
N ILE A 105 4.79 -9.11 2.97
CA ILE A 105 4.58 -7.71 3.37
C ILE A 105 4.17 -7.63 4.85
N ASN A 106 3.36 -8.57 5.36
CA ASN A 106 3.01 -8.61 6.78
C ASN A 106 4.24 -8.69 7.68
N SER A 107 5.25 -9.51 7.32
CA SER A 107 6.52 -9.58 8.06
C SER A 107 7.26 -8.25 8.07
N VAL A 108 7.35 -7.57 6.92
CA VAL A 108 8.00 -6.25 6.81
C VAL A 108 7.25 -5.23 7.67
N LEU A 109 5.94 -5.15 7.55
CA LEU A 109 5.10 -4.18 8.29
C LEU A 109 5.00 -4.50 9.78
N TRP A 110 5.12 -5.77 10.17
CA TRP A 110 5.21 -6.13 11.58
C TRP A 110 6.42 -5.43 12.24
N HIS A 111 7.55 -5.43 11.54
CA HIS A 111 8.78 -4.84 12.05
C HIS A 111 8.91 -3.34 11.79
N MET A 112 8.33 -2.81 10.71
CA MET A 112 8.62 -1.44 10.22
C MET A 112 7.35 -0.59 9.99
N GLY A 113 6.17 -1.16 10.20
CA GLY A 113 4.90 -0.46 10.12
C GLY A 113 4.43 0.08 11.47
N ASN A 114 3.19 0.56 11.48
CA ASN A 114 2.50 1.15 12.62
C ASN A 114 1.40 0.20 13.12
N ASP A 115 1.12 0.27 14.42
CA ASP A 115 -0.04 -0.38 15.00
C ASP A 115 -1.33 0.19 14.40
N ILE A 116 -2.34 -0.67 14.28
CA ILE A 116 -3.68 -0.31 13.83
C ILE A 116 -4.59 -0.31 15.05
N ASP A 117 -5.23 0.81 15.32
CA ASP A 117 -6.11 0.96 16.49
C ASP A 117 -7.16 -0.16 16.53
N TYR A 118 -7.23 -0.83 17.68
CA TYR A 118 -8.16 -1.93 17.98
C TYR A 118 -8.03 -3.19 17.12
N VAL A 119 -6.99 -3.31 16.28
CA VAL A 119 -6.72 -4.52 15.48
C VAL A 119 -5.43 -5.18 15.99
N PRO A 120 -5.53 -6.25 16.82
CA PRO A 120 -4.35 -6.90 17.38
C PRO A 120 -3.58 -7.66 16.32
N ASN A 121 -2.26 -7.80 16.54
CA ASN A 121 -1.37 -8.67 15.76
C ASN A 121 -1.35 -8.36 14.25
N LYS A 122 -1.73 -7.15 13.83
CA LYS A 122 -1.63 -6.66 12.46
C LYS A 122 -1.14 -5.23 12.47
N ARG A 123 -0.27 -4.90 11.52
CA ARG A 123 0.32 -3.57 11.34
C ARG A 123 0.13 -3.11 9.90
N GLY A 124 0.05 -1.80 9.72
CA GLY A 124 -0.10 -1.14 8.43
C GLY A 124 0.91 0.00 8.26
N GLY A 125 0.82 0.78 7.19
CA GLY A 125 1.75 1.88 6.98
C GLY A 125 3.16 1.41 6.60
N GLY A 126 4.18 2.16 7.02
CA GLY A 126 5.57 1.87 6.67
C GLY A 126 5.96 2.35 5.27
N VAL A 127 7.27 2.40 5.02
CA VAL A 127 7.85 2.87 3.74
C VAL A 127 8.70 1.76 3.13
N VAL A 128 8.47 1.49 1.85
CA VAL A 128 9.24 0.53 1.05
C VAL A 128 9.86 1.26 -0.12
N LEU A 129 11.20 1.28 -0.20
CA LEU A 129 11.95 1.89 -1.30
C LEU A 129 12.62 0.78 -2.12
N GLY A 130 12.37 0.76 -3.42
CA GLY A 130 12.96 -0.23 -4.32
C GLY A 130 13.55 0.40 -5.57
N GLY A 131 14.70 -0.07 -6.04
CA GLY A 131 15.13 0.22 -7.40
C GLY A 131 14.13 -0.29 -8.44
N ASN A 132 13.56 -1.47 -8.17
CA ASN A 132 12.43 -2.05 -8.87
C ASN A 132 11.56 -2.80 -7.86
N ILE A 133 10.24 -2.60 -7.87
CA ILE A 133 9.32 -3.32 -6.99
C ILE A 133 8.39 -4.18 -7.86
N ALA A 134 8.37 -5.49 -7.59
CA ALA A 134 7.52 -6.39 -8.34
C ALA A 134 6.03 -5.97 -8.23
N PRO A 135 5.26 -5.91 -9.34
CA PRO A 135 3.92 -5.32 -9.33
C PRO A 135 2.94 -5.93 -8.32
N ILE A 136 3.02 -7.23 -8.07
CA ILE A 136 2.17 -7.91 -7.08
C ILE A 136 2.51 -7.43 -5.67
N PHE A 137 3.79 -7.34 -5.34
CA PHE A 137 4.25 -6.86 -4.04
C PHE A 137 3.89 -5.38 -3.85
N PHE A 138 4.08 -4.55 -4.88
CA PHE A 138 3.69 -3.14 -4.88
C PHE A 138 2.22 -2.97 -4.52
N ASN A 139 1.32 -3.67 -5.23
CA ASN A 139 -0.11 -3.63 -4.96
C ASN A 139 -0.44 -4.11 -3.53
N THR A 140 0.21 -5.18 -3.07
CA THR A 140 -0.05 -5.72 -1.72
C THR A 140 0.40 -4.75 -0.63
N ALA A 141 1.50 -4.02 -0.86
CA ALA A 141 1.98 -2.97 0.03
C ALA A 141 0.98 -1.80 0.09
N GLN A 142 0.50 -1.30 -1.06
CA GLN A 142 -0.55 -0.28 -1.11
C GLN A 142 -1.85 -0.72 -0.41
N ASP A 143 -2.29 -1.96 -0.65
CA ASP A 143 -3.49 -2.52 -0.02
C ASP A 143 -3.35 -2.62 1.50
N SER A 144 -2.12 -2.70 2.02
CA SER A 144 -1.79 -2.74 3.45
C SER A 144 -1.49 -1.35 4.05
N GLY A 145 -1.70 -0.28 3.29
CA GLY A 145 -1.49 1.11 3.74
C GLY A 145 -0.03 1.57 3.72
N ALA A 146 0.90 0.76 3.20
CA ALA A 146 2.29 1.14 3.07
C ALA A 146 2.49 2.16 1.93
N LEU A 147 3.64 2.83 1.96
CA LEU A 147 4.11 3.73 0.92
C LEU A 147 5.23 3.06 0.11
N PRO A 148 4.92 2.27 -0.93
CA PRO A 148 5.93 1.75 -1.85
C PRO A 148 6.34 2.82 -2.87
N ILE A 149 7.65 3.00 -3.03
CA ILE A 149 8.23 3.98 -3.96
C ILE A 149 9.34 3.30 -4.76
N GLU A 150 9.21 3.37 -6.09
CA GLU A 150 10.30 3.03 -6.99
C GLU A 150 11.20 4.24 -7.20
N CYS A 151 12.48 4.12 -6.83
CA CYS A 151 13.46 5.20 -6.90
C CYS A 151 14.89 4.64 -6.96
N ASP A 152 15.87 5.44 -7.37
CA ASP A 152 17.28 5.03 -7.25
C ASP A 152 17.66 4.90 -5.77
N VAL A 153 18.07 3.69 -5.37
CA VAL A 153 18.47 3.36 -4.00
C VAL A 153 19.99 3.19 -3.85
N SER A 154 20.78 3.35 -4.92
CA SER A 154 22.23 3.10 -4.93
C SER A 154 23.01 3.89 -3.87
N LYS A 155 22.52 5.08 -3.54
CA LYS A 155 23.11 6.01 -2.56
C LYS A 155 22.58 5.84 -1.12
N MET A 156 21.75 4.84 -0.85
CA MET A 156 21.21 4.57 0.49
C MET A 156 21.93 3.37 1.10
N GLN A 157 22.55 3.52 2.27
CA GLN A 157 23.24 2.44 2.97
C GLN A 157 22.52 2.05 4.26
N MET A 158 22.81 0.85 4.77
CA MET A 158 22.22 0.36 6.02
C MET A 158 22.48 1.34 7.15
N GLY A 159 21.42 1.79 7.81
CA GLY A 159 21.46 2.71 8.94
C GLY A 159 21.56 4.19 8.56
N ASP A 160 21.58 4.55 7.28
CA ASP A 160 21.53 5.96 6.88
C ASP A 160 20.25 6.63 7.36
N GLU A 161 20.36 7.89 7.75
CA GLU A 161 19.22 8.75 8.03
C GLU A 161 18.87 9.53 6.76
N ILE A 162 17.64 9.36 6.31
CA ILE A 162 17.12 10.00 5.10
C ILE A 162 15.85 10.76 5.43
N THR A 163 15.57 11.78 4.61
CA THR A 163 14.31 12.52 4.66
C THR A 163 13.60 12.40 3.33
N LEU A 164 12.42 11.80 3.37
CA LEU A 164 11.53 11.60 2.23
C LEU A 164 10.55 12.77 2.14
N TYR A 165 10.44 13.38 0.95
CA TYR A 165 9.45 14.40 0.64
C TYR A 165 8.46 13.84 -0.39
N PRO A 166 7.33 13.23 0.04
CA PRO A 166 6.44 12.50 -0.87
C PRO A 166 5.85 13.36 -1.99
N TYR A 167 5.45 14.59 -1.66
CA TYR A 167 4.82 15.51 -2.63
C TYR A 167 5.82 16.19 -3.57
N GLU A 168 7.08 16.35 -3.13
CA GLU A 168 8.14 16.91 -3.97
C GLU A 168 8.83 15.85 -4.82
N GLY A 169 8.65 14.56 -4.51
CA GLY A 169 9.25 13.47 -5.27
C GLY A 169 10.77 13.39 -5.09
N LYS A 170 11.28 13.65 -3.88
CA LYS A 170 12.73 13.61 -3.60
C LYS A 170 13.06 12.99 -2.25
N ILE A 171 14.27 12.46 -2.14
CA ILE A 171 14.86 11.92 -0.93
C ILE A 171 16.21 12.61 -0.72
N ILE A 172 16.44 13.11 0.48
CA ILE A 172 17.72 13.74 0.87
C ILE A 172 18.39 12.91 1.97
N ASN A 173 19.72 12.99 2.05
CA ASN A 173 20.48 12.45 3.18
C ASN A 173 20.52 13.44 4.36
N ALA A 174 21.13 13.04 5.47
CA ALA A 174 21.32 13.87 6.65
C ALA A 174 22.10 15.19 6.40
N ASN A 175 22.90 15.27 5.32
CA ASN A 175 23.64 16.47 4.93
C ASN A 175 22.82 17.44 4.07
N GLY A 176 21.57 17.09 3.73
CA GLY A 176 20.71 17.91 2.88
C GLY A 176 20.91 17.71 1.36
N GLU A 177 21.74 16.75 0.95
CA GLU A 177 21.96 16.44 -0.46
C GLU A 177 20.83 15.53 -0.99
N THR A 178 20.28 15.86 -2.15
CA THR A 178 19.33 15.00 -2.87
C THR A 178 20.03 13.74 -3.38
N ILE A 179 19.68 12.60 -2.80
CA ILE A 179 20.23 11.29 -3.15
C ILE A 179 19.35 10.52 -4.13
N SER A 180 18.05 10.85 -4.22
CA SER A 180 17.12 10.21 -5.15
C SER A 180 15.93 11.12 -5.48
N THR A 181 15.36 10.93 -6.66
CA THR A 181 14.12 11.57 -7.12
C THR A 181 13.17 10.54 -7.67
N PHE A 182 11.87 10.73 -7.48
CA PHE A 182 10.84 9.79 -7.88
C PHE A 182 9.54 10.50 -8.22
N LYS A 183 8.60 9.74 -8.78
CA LYS A 183 7.23 10.20 -9.02
C LYS A 183 6.26 9.20 -8.42
N LEU A 184 5.39 9.65 -7.52
CA LEU A 184 4.32 8.81 -6.97
C LEU A 184 3.39 8.37 -8.11
N THR A 185 3.36 7.06 -8.35
CA THR A 185 2.51 6.43 -9.35
C THR A 185 1.84 5.22 -8.71
N PRO A 186 0.50 5.18 -8.62
CA PRO A 186 -0.46 6.15 -9.13
C PRO A 186 -0.50 7.47 -8.33
N ASN A 187 -1.15 8.50 -8.89
CA ASN A 187 -1.33 9.80 -8.23
C ASN A 187 -2.26 9.73 -7.00
N THR A 188 -2.93 8.59 -6.78
CA THR A 188 -3.83 8.33 -5.65
C THR A 188 -3.12 7.83 -4.41
N ILE A 189 -1.83 7.49 -4.48
CA ILE A 189 -1.05 6.99 -3.33
C ILE A 189 -1.24 7.82 -2.04
N PRO A 190 -1.25 9.17 -2.07
CA PRO A 190 -1.46 9.95 -0.84
C PRO A 190 -2.79 9.64 -0.14
N ASP A 191 -3.86 9.46 -0.92
CA ASP A 191 -5.19 9.11 -0.40
C ASP A 191 -5.22 7.65 0.08
N GLU A 192 -4.54 6.75 -0.62
CA GLU A 192 -4.46 5.34 -0.24
C GLU A 192 -3.79 5.19 1.12
N VAL A 193 -2.65 5.88 1.33
CA VAL A 193 -1.95 5.88 2.62
C VAL A 193 -2.80 6.55 3.71
N ARG A 194 -3.42 7.70 3.43
CA ARG A 194 -4.32 8.39 4.37
C ARG A 194 -5.49 7.52 4.81
N ALA A 195 -6.08 6.74 3.89
CA ALA A 195 -7.18 5.83 4.20
C ALA A 195 -6.75 4.60 5.02
N GLY A 196 -5.44 4.34 5.15
CA GLY A 196 -4.89 3.13 5.75
C GLY A 196 -4.80 1.95 4.77
N GLY A 197 -4.86 2.22 3.47
CA GLY A 197 -4.76 1.25 2.39
C GLY A 197 -5.65 1.60 1.21
N ARG A 198 -5.28 1.10 0.03
CA ARG A 198 -6.06 1.25 -1.20
C ARG A 198 -7.46 0.62 -1.08
N ILE A 199 -7.59 -0.55 -0.46
CA ILE A 199 -8.89 -1.22 -0.28
C ILE A 199 -9.86 -0.37 0.58
N PRO A 200 -9.48 0.08 1.80
CA PRO A 200 -10.29 1.02 2.58
C PRO A 200 -10.68 2.28 1.81
N LEU A 201 -9.75 2.85 1.02
CA LEU A 201 -10.05 4.03 0.19
C LEU A 201 -11.16 3.75 -0.83
N ILE A 202 -11.08 2.64 -1.56
CA ILE A 202 -12.06 2.29 -2.60
C ILE A 202 -13.45 2.11 -1.97
N ILE A 203 -13.53 1.36 -0.86
CA ILE A 203 -14.80 1.11 -0.16
C ILE A 203 -15.39 2.42 0.38
N GLY A 204 -14.60 3.20 1.11
CA GLY A 204 -15.07 4.44 1.72
C GLY A 204 -15.42 5.51 0.68
N ARG A 205 -14.64 5.63 -0.41
CA ARG A 205 -14.94 6.53 -1.52
C ARG A 205 -16.23 6.11 -2.23
N GLY A 206 -16.41 4.82 -2.48
CA GLY A 206 -17.63 4.29 -3.07
C GLY A 206 -18.87 4.53 -2.19
N LEU A 207 -18.73 4.43 -0.87
CA LEU A 207 -19.78 4.81 0.09
C LEU A 207 -20.12 6.30 -0.03
N SER A 208 -19.13 7.19 0.03
CA SER A 208 -19.34 8.63 -0.12
C SER A 208 -19.97 9.00 -1.47
N ASP A 209 -19.47 8.44 -2.57
CA ASP A 209 -19.99 8.71 -3.92
C ASP A 209 -21.44 8.24 -4.07
N LYS A 210 -21.77 7.04 -3.58
CA LYS A 210 -23.15 6.53 -3.59
C LYS A 210 -24.08 7.40 -2.75
N THR A 211 -23.67 7.76 -1.53
CA THR A 211 -24.48 8.62 -0.67
C THR A 211 -24.73 9.99 -1.30
N ARG A 212 -23.72 10.59 -1.93
CA ARG A 212 -23.88 11.87 -2.62
C ARG A 212 -24.80 11.76 -3.83
N PHE A 213 -24.69 10.68 -4.60
CA PHE A 213 -25.60 10.39 -5.71
C PHE A 213 -27.06 10.27 -5.25
N ASP A 214 -27.32 9.48 -4.20
CA ASP A 214 -28.67 9.31 -3.65
C ASP A 214 -29.27 10.61 -3.04
N LEU A 215 -28.41 11.61 -2.75
CA LEU A 215 -28.78 12.94 -2.26
C LEU A 215 -28.80 14.02 -3.35
N ASP A 216 -28.62 13.66 -4.62
CA ASP A 216 -28.50 14.59 -5.76
C ASP A 216 -27.37 15.62 -5.60
N LEU A 217 -26.29 15.25 -4.88
CA LEU A 217 -25.09 16.06 -4.73
C LEU A 217 -24.06 15.74 -5.83
N SER A 218 -23.25 16.73 -6.20
CA SER A 218 -22.14 16.51 -7.13
C SER A 218 -21.11 15.53 -6.56
N VAL A 219 -20.36 14.84 -7.43
CA VAL A 219 -19.23 14.00 -7.02
C VAL A 219 -18.24 14.79 -6.15
N SER A 220 -17.72 14.17 -5.09
CA SER A 220 -16.80 14.82 -4.15
C SER A 220 -15.44 15.12 -4.81
N ASP A 221 -14.91 16.32 -4.53
CA ASP A 221 -13.59 16.82 -4.90
C ASP A 221 -12.50 16.56 -3.83
N ILE A 222 -12.89 15.98 -2.68
CA ILE A 222 -11.99 15.65 -1.56
C ILE A 222 -10.96 14.58 -1.97
N PHE A 223 -11.37 13.63 -2.82
CA PHE A 223 -10.54 12.49 -3.18
C PHE A 223 -9.70 12.77 -4.43
N LEU A 224 -8.40 12.45 -4.36
CA LEU A 224 -7.57 12.26 -5.53
C LEU A 224 -8.15 11.13 -6.36
N ARG A 225 -8.56 11.50 -7.58
CA ARG A 225 -9.04 10.53 -8.56
C ARG A 225 -7.93 10.20 -9.54
N PRO A 226 -7.85 8.93 -9.98
CA PRO A 226 -6.97 8.55 -11.06
C PRO A 226 -7.26 9.39 -12.30
N LYS A 227 -6.20 9.95 -12.90
CA LYS A 227 -6.32 10.73 -14.13
C LYS A 227 -6.09 9.82 -15.33
N ASP A 228 -6.94 9.93 -16.33
CA ASP A 228 -6.67 9.33 -17.63
C ASP A 228 -5.50 10.08 -18.28
N VAL A 229 -4.38 9.39 -18.47
CA VAL A 229 -3.10 10.02 -18.83
C VAL A 229 -2.94 10.13 -20.35
N THR A 230 -3.77 9.42 -21.12
CA THR A 230 -3.62 9.34 -22.58
C THR A 230 -4.94 9.57 -23.28
N ASN A 231 -5.20 10.82 -23.65
CA ASN A 231 -6.21 11.20 -24.63
C ASN A 231 -5.71 10.76 -26.03
N SER A 232 -5.69 9.45 -26.28
CA SER A 232 -5.19 8.83 -27.50
C SER A 232 -6.35 8.32 -28.35
N ASP A 233 -6.34 8.66 -29.63
CA ASP A 233 -7.33 8.18 -30.61
C ASP A 233 -6.97 6.80 -31.21
N ALA A 234 -5.88 6.17 -30.77
CA ALA A 234 -5.44 4.88 -31.29
C ALA A 234 -6.40 3.73 -30.90
N GLY A 235 -6.45 2.62 -31.66
CA GLY A 235 -7.26 1.46 -31.24
C GLY A 235 -6.85 0.87 -29.88
N TYR A 236 -7.72 0.07 -29.26
CA TYR A 236 -7.41 -0.69 -28.04
C TYR A 236 -6.80 -2.06 -28.34
N THR A 237 -5.84 -2.49 -27.53
CA THR A 237 -5.33 -3.87 -27.55
C THR A 237 -6.37 -4.85 -26.99
N LEU A 238 -6.17 -6.16 -27.19
CA LEU A 238 -7.09 -7.17 -26.67
C LEU A 238 -7.21 -7.11 -25.14
N ALA A 239 -6.10 -6.95 -24.40
CA ALA A 239 -6.12 -6.83 -22.95
C ALA A 239 -6.92 -5.60 -22.48
N GLN A 240 -6.73 -4.46 -23.15
CA GLN A 240 -7.46 -3.23 -22.86
C GLN A 240 -8.96 -3.39 -23.09
N LYS A 241 -9.36 -4.11 -24.15
CA LYS A 241 -10.77 -4.43 -24.45
C LYS A 241 -11.39 -5.40 -23.43
N ILE A 242 -10.64 -6.41 -22.97
CA ILE A 242 -11.11 -7.35 -21.94
C ILE A 242 -11.40 -6.60 -20.63
N VAL A 243 -10.45 -5.77 -20.18
CA VAL A 243 -10.63 -4.95 -18.97
C VAL A 243 -11.76 -3.93 -19.16
N GLY A 244 -11.82 -3.26 -20.32
CA GLY A 244 -12.90 -2.33 -20.66
C GLY A 244 -14.27 -2.98 -20.61
N LYS A 245 -14.43 -4.16 -21.22
CA LYS A 245 -15.68 -4.92 -21.18
C LYS A 245 -16.09 -5.26 -19.74
N ALA A 246 -15.14 -5.64 -18.89
CA ALA A 246 -15.41 -5.91 -17.47
C ALA A 246 -15.78 -4.63 -16.70
N CYS A 247 -15.41 -3.45 -17.19
CA CYS A 247 -15.75 -2.13 -16.62
C CYS A 247 -16.97 -1.46 -17.30
N GLY A 248 -17.55 -2.06 -18.34
CA GLY A 248 -18.66 -1.47 -19.11
C GLY A 248 -18.26 -0.39 -20.13
N VAL A 249 -16.99 -0.31 -20.53
CA VAL A 249 -16.45 0.62 -21.55
C VAL A 249 -15.79 -0.13 -22.71
N GLU A 250 -15.49 0.55 -23.83
CA GLU A 250 -14.89 -0.12 -25.01
C GLU A 250 -13.45 -0.59 -24.79
N GLY A 251 -12.71 0.08 -23.91
CA GLY A 251 -11.35 -0.27 -23.53
C GLY A 251 -10.84 0.62 -22.40
N VAL A 252 -9.81 0.15 -21.68
CA VAL A 252 -9.11 0.93 -20.65
C VAL A 252 -7.67 1.15 -21.07
N ARG A 253 -7.19 2.41 -21.04
CA ARG A 253 -5.81 2.75 -21.42
C ARG A 253 -4.81 2.38 -20.31
N PRO A 254 -3.51 2.20 -20.65
CA PRO A 254 -2.48 1.97 -19.64
C PRO A 254 -2.49 3.10 -18.60
N ASN A 255 -2.27 2.74 -17.33
CA ASN A 255 -2.28 3.66 -16.18
C ASN A 255 -3.64 4.30 -15.85
N THR A 256 -4.70 3.93 -16.57
CA THR A 256 -6.07 4.34 -16.20
C THR A 256 -6.61 3.41 -15.14
N TYR A 257 -7.01 3.97 -14.00
CA TYR A 257 -7.70 3.19 -12.98
C TYR A 257 -9.07 2.75 -13.47
N CYS A 258 -9.42 1.53 -13.12
CA CYS A 258 -10.70 0.95 -13.43
C CYS A 258 -11.06 -0.10 -12.37
N GLU A 259 -12.35 -0.37 -12.22
CA GLU A 259 -12.88 -1.38 -11.31
C GLU A 259 -13.57 -2.48 -12.14
N PRO A 260 -12.81 -3.41 -12.73
CA PRO A 260 -13.39 -4.47 -13.55
C PRO A 260 -14.22 -5.43 -12.70
N ARG A 261 -15.39 -5.83 -13.21
CA ARG A 261 -16.20 -6.89 -12.60
C ARG A 261 -15.41 -8.21 -12.59
N MET A 262 -15.22 -8.76 -11.40
CA MET A 262 -14.58 -10.07 -11.22
C MET A 262 -15.55 -11.19 -11.61
N THR A 263 -15.18 -12.01 -12.59
CA THR A 263 -15.98 -13.17 -13.05
C THR A 263 -15.62 -14.46 -12.32
N THR A 264 -14.33 -14.67 -12.05
CA THR A 264 -13.80 -15.89 -11.41
C THR A 264 -12.70 -15.50 -10.44
N VAL A 265 -12.73 -16.04 -9.21
CA VAL A 265 -11.71 -15.83 -8.17
C VAL A 265 -11.16 -17.18 -7.74
N GLY A 266 -9.84 -17.36 -7.83
CA GLY A 266 -9.15 -18.58 -7.40
C GLY A 266 -8.50 -18.40 -6.02
N SER A 267 -8.54 -19.44 -5.20
CA SER A 267 -7.83 -19.50 -3.91
C SER A 267 -7.18 -20.88 -3.76
N GLN A 268 -5.95 -20.91 -3.24
CA GLN A 268 -5.16 -22.12 -3.05
C GLN A 268 -4.73 -22.24 -1.57
N ASP A 269 -4.47 -23.47 -1.11
CA ASP A 269 -4.40 -23.81 0.32
C ASP A 269 -3.32 -23.05 1.13
N THR A 270 -2.20 -22.69 0.49
CA THR A 270 -1.08 -22.00 1.16
C THR A 270 -1.25 -20.49 1.29
N THR A 271 -2.24 -19.89 0.61
CA THR A 271 -2.70 -18.50 0.82
C THR A 271 -4.12 -18.44 1.38
N GLY A 272 -4.89 -19.52 1.30
CA GLY A 272 -6.31 -19.55 1.61
C GLY A 272 -6.64 -19.20 3.07
N ALA A 273 -5.80 -19.59 4.02
CA ALA A 273 -5.98 -19.19 5.42
C ALA A 273 -5.87 -17.67 5.60
N MET A 274 -4.90 -17.01 4.95
CA MET A 274 -4.78 -15.55 4.96
C MET A 274 -5.95 -14.90 4.22
N THR A 275 -6.37 -15.45 3.08
CA THR A 275 -7.56 -14.95 2.36
C THR A 275 -8.81 -14.97 3.23
N ARG A 276 -9.01 -16.04 4.00
CA ARG A 276 -10.13 -16.16 4.95
C ARG A 276 -10.09 -15.06 6.02
N ASP A 277 -8.91 -14.77 6.57
CA ASP A 277 -8.79 -13.79 7.64
C ASP A 277 -8.99 -12.36 7.11
N GLU A 278 -8.55 -12.06 5.88
CA GLU A 278 -8.85 -10.78 5.21
C GLU A 278 -10.32 -10.62 4.83
N LEU A 279 -11.06 -11.70 4.57
CA LEU A 279 -12.52 -11.64 4.34
C LEU A 279 -13.33 -11.40 5.61
N LYS A 280 -12.73 -11.61 6.79
CA LYS A 280 -13.39 -11.38 8.09
C LYS A 280 -13.15 -9.97 8.64
N SER A 281 -12.02 -9.36 8.26
CA SER A 281 -11.61 -8.01 8.68
C SER A 281 -12.27 -6.92 7.85
#